data_AF-A0A1H9WQ45-F1
#
_entry.id   AF-A0A1H9WQ45-F1
#
_cell.length_a   1.000
_cell.length_b   1.000
_cell.length_c   1.000
_cell.angle_alpha   90.00
_cell.angle_beta   90.00
_cell.angle_gamma   90.00
#
_symmetry.space_group_name_H-M   'P 1'
#
loop_
_entity.id
_entity.type
_entity.pdbx_description
1 polymer ?
#
loop_
_entity_poly.entity_id
_entity_poly.type
_entity_poly.pdbx_seq_one_letter_code
_entity_poly.pdbx_strand_id
1 'polypeptide(L)'
;MDIIQDWLGQYLAPYVFDTLDDLNAAVAEQVDWINHHKTPYRGVDGLTRYQEFCDYEQQALKPLPAFAYESVQWRWATPRPNCHFQVDKRFYSIPSVWVGSRLRIGLGQDSVKVYDPDGVELIYVHQRSYKRPGSYTSIEEHQPDSAMTDGKLWTRSRYETWSRNIGPATYKAITVMIEREQFPTQAFLSCENTLHLASRYSRQQLEDACAFVIGSKQFISYSSIKRAISATSRQSNRPSTSSSPNAPRSEVIPTVTSFDQAALRGFDSFNIPTPTRKDSK
;
A
#
# COMPACT_ATOMS: atom_id res chain seq x y z
N MET A 1 -34.25 7.72 -11.85
CA MET A 1 -33.84 9.08 -12.23
C MET A 1 -34.27 9.98 -11.10
N ASP A 2 -33.36 10.76 -10.54
CA ASP A 2 -33.54 11.41 -9.25
C ASP A 2 -34.03 12.85 -9.48
N ILE A 3 -35.35 13.08 -9.38
CA ILE A 3 -36.03 14.28 -9.89
C ILE A 3 -35.47 15.60 -9.34
N ILE A 4 -34.95 15.59 -8.11
CA ILE A 4 -34.34 16.76 -7.46
C ILE A 4 -32.97 17.06 -8.07
N GLN A 5 -32.18 16.03 -8.39
CA GLN A 5 -30.88 16.19 -9.04
C GLN A 5 -31.04 16.80 -10.43
N ASP A 6 -32.06 16.39 -11.18
CA ASP A 6 -32.36 16.95 -12.50
C ASP A 6 -32.76 18.42 -12.41
N TRP A 7 -33.59 18.80 -11.42
CA TRP A 7 -33.99 20.20 -11.21
C TRP A 7 -32.81 21.08 -10.82
N LEU A 8 -31.97 20.59 -9.91
CA LEU A 8 -30.74 21.28 -9.50
C LEU A 8 -29.81 21.46 -10.71
N GLY A 9 -29.59 20.40 -11.49
CA GLY A 9 -28.76 20.44 -12.69
C GLY A 9 -29.29 21.41 -13.74
N GLN A 10 -30.60 21.44 -14.00
CA GLN A 10 -31.22 22.39 -14.93
C GLN A 10 -31.12 23.84 -14.44
N TYR A 11 -31.31 24.08 -13.15
CA TYR A 11 -31.19 25.41 -12.56
C TYR A 11 -29.76 25.95 -12.67
N LEU A 12 -28.76 25.10 -12.44
CA LEU A 12 -27.34 25.48 -12.47
C LEU A 12 -26.73 25.49 -13.88
N ALA A 13 -27.35 24.81 -14.86
CA ALA A 13 -26.85 24.68 -16.23
C ALA A 13 -26.42 25.98 -16.95
N PRO A 14 -27.09 27.13 -16.78
CA PRO A 14 -26.68 28.36 -17.46
C PRO A 14 -25.51 29.10 -16.77
N TYR A 15 -25.12 28.69 -15.56
CA TYR A 15 -24.08 29.36 -14.78
C TYR A 15 -22.71 28.72 -15.01
N VAL A 16 -21.67 29.55 -14.98
CA VAL A 16 -20.26 29.12 -15.00
C VAL A 16 -19.65 29.49 -13.64
N PHE A 17 -18.98 28.53 -13.02
CA PHE A 17 -18.35 28.70 -11.71
C PHE A 17 -16.83 28.60 -11.84
N ASP A 18 -16.12 29.56 -11.24
CA ASP A 18 -14.65 29.61 -11.29
C ASP A 18 -14.00 28.77 -10.18
N THR A 19 -14.72 28.52 -9.08
CA THR A 19 -14.27 27.70 -7.96
C THR A 19 -15.30 26.64 -7.55
N LEU A 20 -14.83 25.59 -6.86
CA LEU A 20 -15.71 24.56 -6.30
C LEU A 20 -16.58 25.13 -5.17
N ASP A 21 -16.09 26.14 -4.45
CA ASP A 21 -16.82 26.76 -3.34
C ASP A 21 -18.02 27.56 -3.85
N ASP A 22 -17.88 28.28 -4.98
CA ASP A 22 -18.98 29.00 -5.62
C ASP A 22 -20.09 28.05 -6.09
N LEU A 23 -19.71 26.91 -6.69
CA LEU A 23 -20.65 25.86 -7.07
C LEU A 23 -21.38 25.30 -5.85
N ASN A 24 -20.64 24.98 -4.77
CA ASN A 24 -21.23 24.45 -3.54
C ASN A 24 -22.21 25.43 -2.90
N ALA A 25 -21.90 26.74 -2.92
CA ALA A 25 -22.79 27.78 -2.42
C ALA A 25 -24.09 27.86 -3.23
N ALA A 26 -24.00 27.87 -4.57
CA ALA A 26 -25.16 27.89 -5.45
C ALA A 26 -26.03 26.63 -5.32
N VAL A 27 -25.39 25.46 -5.14
CA VAL A 27 -26.10 24.22 -4.83
C VAL A 27 -26.86 24.33 -3.51
N ALA A 28 -26.21 24.83 -2.45
CA ALA A 28 -26.82 24.97 -1.13
C ALA A 28 -28.03 25.92 -1.16
N GLU A 29 -27.91 27.06 -1.83
CA GLU A 29 -29.01 28.02 -2.01
C GLU A 29 -30.19 27.39 -2.75
N GLN A 30 -29.92 26.68 -3.84
CA GLN A 30 -30.99 26.06 -4.62
C GLN A 30 -31.68 24.92 -3.87
N VAL A 31 -30.93 24.14 -3.09
CA VAL A 31 -31.50 23.09 -2.22
C VAL A 31 -32.38 23.71 -1.13
N ASP A 32 -31.94 24.81 -0.51
CA ASP A 32 -32.74 25.56 0.46
C ASP A 32 -34.07 26.05 -0.16
N TRP A 33 -34.00 26.66 -1.35
CA TRP A 33 -35.18 27.10 -2.07
C TRP A 33 -36.14 25.95 -2.40
N ILE A 34 -35.64 24.80 -2.87
CA ILE A 34 -36.46 23.62 -3.16
C ILE A 34 -37.16 23.09 -1.90
N ASN A 35 -36.49 23.15 -0.75
CA ASN A 35 -37.03 22.61 0.50
C ASN A 35 -38.06 23.55 1.15
N HIS A 36 -37.84 24.86 1.07
CA HIS A 36 -38.63 25.87 1.79
C HIS A 36 -39.69 26.59 0.93
N HIS A 37 -39.52 26.69 -0.38
CA HIS A 37 -40.37 27.54 -1.22
C HIS A 37 -41.11 26.75 -2.31
N LYS A 38 -40.54 25.64 -2.78
CA LYS A 38 -41.16 24.84 -3.85
C LYS A 38 -42.19 23.86 -3.29
N THR A 39 -43.44 24.04 -3.69
CA THR A 39 -44.53 23.09 -3.40
C THR A 39 -44.18 21.68 -3.94
N PRO A 40 -44.12 20.65 -3.08
CA PRO A 40 -43.67 19.31 -3.47
C PRO A 40 -44.70 18.52 -4.28
N TYR A 41 -45.99 18.72 -4.01
CA TYR A 41 -47.08 17.95 -4.62
C TYR A 41 -48.01 18.84 -5.41
N ARG A 42 -48.47 18.36 -6.57
CA ARG A 42 -49.49 19.09 -7.35
C ARG A 42 -50.81 19.09 -6.58
N GLY A 43 -51.42 20.26 -6.43
CA GLY A 43 -52.76 20.41 -5.83
C GLY A 43 -52.78 20.50 -4.30
N VAL A 44 -51.62 20.59 -3.65
CA VAL A 44 -51.51 20.86 -2.20
C VAL A 44 -50.79 22.17 -2.01
N ASP A 45 -51.53 23.27 -2.07
CA ASP A 45 -50.96 24.61 -1.94
C ASP A 45 -50.50 24.88 -0.50
N GLY A 46 -49.34 25.54 -0.36
CA GLY A 46 -48.80 25.98 0.93
C GLY A 46 -47.97 24.95 1.72
N LEU A 47 -47.95 23.68 1.33
CA LEU A 47 -47.08 22.68 1.97
C LEU A 47 -45.66 22.72 1.40
N THR A 48 -44.65 22.56 2.26
CA THR A 48 -43.22 22.55 1.89
C THR A 48 -42.57 21.25 2.34
N ARG A 49 -41.49 20.82 1.67
CA ARG A 49 -40.73 19.62 2.07
C ARG A 49 -40.16 19.78 3.48
N TYR A 50 -39.70 20.99 3.81
CA TYR A 50 -39.19 21.30 5.14
C TYR A 50 -40.26 21.10 6.23
N GLN A 51 -41.50 21.51 5.96
CA GLN A 51 -42.59 21.30 6.90
C GLN A 51 -42.87 19.82 7.12
N GLU A 52 -42.91 19.01 6.06
CA GLU A 52 -43.07 17.55 6.20
C GLU A 52 -41.91 16.90 6.97
N PHE A 53 -40.68 17.37 6.73
CA PHE A 53 -39.51 16.93 7.49
C PHE A 53 -39.70 17.21 8.98
N CYS A 54 -40.10 18.42 9.36
CA CYS A 54 -40.34 18.79 10.75
C CYS A 54 -41.49 18.00 11.39
N ASP A 55 -42.60 17.83 10.66
CA ASP A 55 -43.82 17.22 11.20
C ASP A 55 -43.68 15.70 11.36
N TYR A 56 -42.94 15.02 10.48
CA TYR A 56 -42.92 13.56 10.41
C TYR A 56 -41.53 12.92 10.50
N GLU A 57 -40.54 13.43 9.76
CA GLU A 57 -39.25 12.75 9.61
C GLU A 57 -38.28 13.04 10.76
N GLN A 58 -38.27 14.28 11.26
CA GLN A 58 -37.32 14.74 12.28
C GLN A 58 -37.38 13.90 13.56
N GLN A 59 -38.58 13.43 13.93
CA GLN A 59 -38.79 12.58 15.11
C GLN A 59 -38.26 11.16 14.94
N ALA A 60 -38.10 10.69 13.69
CA ALA A 60 -37.56 9.36 13.38
C ALA A 60 -36.03 9.37 13.20
N LEU A 61 -35.39 10.54 13.14
CA LEU A 61 -33.95 10.65 12.99
C LEU A 61 -33.19 10.20 14.24
N LYS A 62 -32.06 9.53 14.01
CA LYS A 62 -31.06 9.27 15.05
C LYS A 62 -30.26 10.54 15.35
N PRO A 63 -29.69 10.68 16.55
CA PRO A 63 -28.79 11.79 16.85
C PRO A 63 -27.63 11.82 15.85
N LEU A 64 -27.16 13.03 15.53
CA LEU A 64 -26.00 13.22 14.67
C LEU A 64 -24.81 12.43 15.25
N PRO A 65 -24.16 11.55 14.47
CA PRO A 65 -22.99 10.82 14.95
C PRO A 65 -21.92 11.77 15.45
N ALA A 66 -21.26 11.41 16.57
CA ALA A 66 -20.17 12.21 17.14
C ALA A 66 -18.93 12.30 16.23
N PHE A 67 -18.84 11.41 15.24
CA PHE A 67 -17.74 11.35 14.28
C PHE A 67 -18.29 11.51 12.87
N ALA A 68 -17.60 12.31 12.06
CA ALA A 68 -17.94 12.50 10.66
C ALA A 68 -17.90 11.17 9.89
N TYR A 69 -18.70 11.09 8.84
CA TYR A 69 -18.63 9.95 7.93
C TYR A 69 -17.24 9.85 7.31
N GLU A 70 -16.63 8.68 7.43
CA GLU A 70 -15.32 8.39 6.86
C GLU A 70 -15.49 7.50 5.64
N SER A 71 -14.90 7.89 4.50
CA SER A 71 -14.84 7.02 3.33
C SER A 71 -13.94 5.81 3.64
N VAL A 72 -14.49 4.61 3.51
CA VAL A 72 -13.78 3.36 3.79
C VAL A 72 -13.50 2.61 2.49
N GLN A 73 -12.22 2.36 2.21
CA GLN A 73 -11.83 1.46 1.13
C GLN A 73 -11.72 0.02 1.65
N TRP A 74 -12.48 -0.89 1.05
CA TRP A 74 -12.45 -2.30 1.43
C TRP A 74 -11.38 -3.08 0.67
N ARG A 75 -10.61 -3.88 1.41
CA ARG A 75 -9.62 -4.81 0.85
C ARG A 75 -9.69 -6.15 1.55
N TRP A 76 -9.14 -7.16 0.90
CA TRP A 76 -8.90 -8.47 1.51
C TRP A 76 -7.42 -8.61 1.84
N ALA A 77 -7.11 -9.18 2.99
CA ALA A 77 -5.74 -9.52 3.37
C ALA A 77 -5.69 -10.85 4.13
N THR A 78 -4.64 -11.62 3.88
CA THR A 78 -4.40 -12.88 4.59
C THR A 78 -3.17 -12.70 5.48
N PRO A 79 -3.32 -12.81 6.82
CA PRO A 79 -2.18 -12.74 7.71
C PRO A 79 -1.24 -13.91 7.48
N ARG A 80 0.05 -13.60 7.47
CA ARG A 80 1.12 -14.58 7.25
C ARG A 80 1.51 -15.25 8.57
N PRO A 81 2.28 -16.36 8.52
CA PRO A 81 2.77 -17.07 9.71
C PRO A 81 3.58 -16.26 10.71
N ASN A 82 3.96 -15.01 10.41
CA ASN A 82 4.53 -14.07 11.37
C ASN A 82 3.47 -13.22 12.10
N CYS A 83 2.19 -13.59 12.05
CA CYS A 83 1.06 -12.86 12.65
C CYS A 83 0.87 -11.44 12.10
N HIS A 84 1.25 -11.19 10.85
CA HIS A 84 1.06 -9.88 10.21
C HIS A 84 0.38 -10.00 8.85
N PHE A 85 -0.48 -9.05 8.53
CA PHE A 85 -1.02 -8.85 7.19
C PHE A 85 -0.52 -7.53 6.60
N GLN A 86 -0.49 -7.43 5.27
CA GLN A 86 -0.06 -6.23 4.57
C GLN A 86 -1.26 -5.51 3.97
N VAL A 87 -1.38 -4.21 4.24
CA VAL A 87 -2.35 -3.34 3.57
C VAL A 87 -1.74 -1.97 3.33
N ASP A 88 -2.02 -1.40 2.16
CA ASP A 88 -1.44 -0.13 1.72
C ASP A 88 0.11 -0.10 1.86
N LYS A 89 0.77 -1.23 1.57
CA LYS A 89 2.23 -1.44 1.70
C LYS A 89 2.79 -1.40 3.14
N ARG A 90 1.96 -1.33 4.19
CA ARG A 90 2.40 -1.40 5.60
C ARG A 90 1.91 -2.71 6.23
N PHE A 91 2.60 -3.16 7.27
CA PHE A 91 2.26 -4.41 7.97
C PHE A 91 1.60 -4.10 9.31
N TYR A 92 0.54 -4.83 9.64
CA TYR A 92 -0.18 -4.74 10.91
C TYR A 92 -0.25 -6.11 11.55
N SER A 93 -0.04 -6.19 12.87
CA SER A 93 -0.14 -7.45 13.60
C SER A 93 -1.60 -7.88 13.79
N ILE A 94 -1.85 -9.17 13.98
CA ILE A 94 -3.17 -9.72 14.30
C ILE A 94 -2.99 -10.93 15.23
N PRO A 95 -3.96 -11.27 16.11
CA PRO A 95 -3.87 -12.47 16.92
C PRO A 95 -3.61 -13.72 16.08
N SER A 96 -2.80 -14.63 16.61
CA SER A 96 -2.31 -15.82 15.91
C SER A 96 -3.42 -16.74 15.39
N VAL A 97 -4.59 -16.73 16.04
CA VAL A 97 -5.78 -17.48 15.64
C VAL A 97 -6.27 -17.16 14.22
N TRP A 98 -5.98 -15.96 13.71
CA TRP A 98 -6.40 -15.49 12.39
C TRP A 98 -5.34 -15.71 11.30
N VAL A 99 -4.20 -16.31 11.63
CA VAL A 99 -3.15 -16.60 10.66
C VAL A 99 -3.65 -17.58 9.59
N GLY A 100 -3.47 -17.20 8.32
CA GLY A 100 -3.94 -17.97 7.17
C GLY A 100 -5.41 -17.73 6.79
N SER A 101 -6.20 -17.09 7.65
CA SER A 101 -7.58 -16.71 7.34
C SER A 101 -7.64 -15.50 6.42
N ARG A 102 -8.58 -15.48 5.47
CA ARG A 102 -8.77 -14.34 4.57
C ARG A 102 -9.68 -13.32 5.26
N LEU A 103 -9.10 -12.23 5.74
CA LEU A 103 -9.80 -11.20 6.52
C LEU A 103 -10.24 -10.02 5.66
N ARG A 104 -11.35 -9.40 6.04
CA ARG A 104 -11.88 -8.20 5.40
C ARG A 104 -11.34 -6.96 6.11
N ILE A 105 -10.70 -6.07 5.36
CA ILE A 105 -10.02 -4.89 5.89
C ILE A 105 -10.74 -3.63 5.42
N GLY A 106 -11.24 -2.83 6.35
CA GLY A 106 -11.73 -1.49 6.11
C GLY A 106 -10.62 -0.47 6.32
N LEU A 107 -10.20 0.21 5.25
CA LEU A 107 -9.23 1.30 5.31
C LEU A 107 -9.96 2.65 5.35
N GLY A 108 -10.03 3.23 6.54
CA GLY A 108 -10.40 4.63 6.73
C GLY A 108 -9.21 5.57 6.50
N GLN A 109 -9.44 6.87 6.62
CA GLN A 109 -8.42 7.90 6.77
C GLN A 109 -7.54 7.66 8.00
N ASP A 110 -8.10 7.44 9.18
CA ASP A 110 -7.31 7.34 10.41
C ASP A 110 -7.24 5.93 10.99
N SER A 111 -8.06 5.02 10.47
CA SER A 111 -8.18 3.67 11.01
C SER A 111 -8.01 2.56 9.98
N VAL A 112 -7.50 1.42 10.45
CA VAL A 112 -7.51 0.14 9.72
C VAL A 112 -8.34 -0.83 10.56
N LYS A 113 -9.57 -1.07 10.13
CA LYS A 113 -10.53 -1.98 10.78
C LYS A 113 -10.38 -3.37 10.17
N VAL A 114 -10.19 -4.37 11.02
CA VAL A 114 -10.00 -5.76 10.63
C VAL A 114 -11.25 -6.52 11.03
N TYR A 115 -11.91 -7.13 10.05
CA TYR A 115 -13.09 -7.95 10.26
C TYR A 115 -12.77 -9.41 9.95
N ASP A 116 -13.59 -10.29 10.51
CA ASP A 116 -13.62 -11.71 10.22
C ASP A 116 -13.83 -12.00 8.72
N PRO A 117 -13.66 -13.27 8.28
CA PRO A 117 -13.83 -13.63 6.87
C PRO A 117 -15.20 -13.30 6.29
N ASP A 118 -16.26 -13.36 7.11
CA ASP A 118 -17.62 -13.05 6.68
C ASP A 118 -17.90 -11.53 6.66
N GLY A 119 -17.06 -10.74 7.33
CA GLY A 119 -17.12 -9.28 7.36
C GLY A 119 -18.17 -8.73 8.32
N VAL A 120 -18.60 -9.53 9.29
CA VAL A 120 -19.65 -9.20 10.26
C VAL A 120 -19.04 -8.75 11.58
N GLU A 121 -18.05 -9.50 12.08
CA GLU A 121 -17.44 -9.23 13.38
C GLU A 121 -16.16 -8.41 13.24
N LEU A 122 -16.05 -7.35 14.04
CA LEU A 122 -14.85 -6.53 14.14
C LEU A 122 -13.84 -7.23 15.05
N ILE A 123 -12.72 -7.69 14.49
CA ILE A 123 -11.63 -8.33 15.23
C ILE A 123 -10.78 -7.28 15.93
N TYR A 124 -10.35 -6.24 15.20
CA TYR A 124 -9.45 -5.23 15.75
C TYR A 124 -9.49 -3.92 14.95
N VAL A 125 -9.11 -2.81 15.60
CA VAL A 125 -8.92 -1.50 14.96
C VAL A 125 -7.51 -1.00 15.22
N HIS A 126 -6.72 -0.80 14.17
CA HIS A 126 -5.43 -0.14 14.27
C HIS A 126 -5.54 1.33 13.90
N GLN A 127 -4.68 2.16 14.49
CA GLN A 127 -4.36 3.47 13.91
C GLN A 127 -3.70 3.26 12.54
N ARG A 128 -4.19 3.97 11.51
CA ARG A 128 -3.61 3.90 10.17
C ARG A 128 -2.20 4.50 10.20
N SER A 129 -1.23 3.71 9.75
CA SER A 129 0.16 4.12 9.66
C SER A 129 0.45 4.77 8.31
N TYR A 130 0.90 6.02 8.36
CA TYR A 130 1.42 6.76 7.22
C TYR A 130 2.95 6.74 7.14
N LYS A 131 3.60 5.91 7.96
CA LYS A 131 5.05 5.70 7.92
C LYS A 131 5.49 5.08 6.59
N ARG A 132 6.81 4.99 6.40
CA ARG A 132 7.45 4.46 5.20
C ARG A 132 6.86 3.09 4.78
N PRO A 133 6.75 2.80 3.48
CA PRO A 133 6.38 1.47 3.01
C PRO A 133 7.24 0.37 3.65
N GLY A 134 6.60 -0.75 4.01
CA GLY A 134 7.21 -1.86 4.73
C GLY A 134 7.40 -1.63 6.23
N SER A 135 6.90 -0.52 6.81
CA SER A 135 6.85 -0.35 8.26
C SER A 135 5.87 -1.32 8.90
N TYR A 136 6.16 -1.70 10.14
CA TYR A 136 5.31 -2.54 10.96
C TYR A 136 4.60 -1.70 12.04
N THR A 137 3.33 -2.03 12.26
CA THR A 137 2.55 -1.64 13.44
C THR A 137 2.21 -2.93 14.17
N SER A 138 2.97 -3.23 15.22
CA SER A 138 2.81 -4.45 16.02
C SER A 138 2.26 -4.10 17.40
N ILE A 139 1.43 -4.98 17.92
CA ILE A 139 0.80 -4.90 19.24
C ILE A 139 1.22 -6.14 20.02
N GLU A 140 1.65 -5.94 21.27
CA GLU A 140 2.14 -7.00 22.14
C GLU A 140 1.09 -8.10 22.35
N GLU A 141 -0.18 -7.73 22.54
CA GLU A 141 -1.31 -8.65 22.74
C GLU A 141 -1.56 -9.58 21.54
N HIS A 142 -1.07 -9.23 20.34
CA HIS A 142 -1.20 -10.07 19.15
C HIS A 142 -0.10 -11.13 19.05
N GLN A 143 0.92 -11.05 19.91
CA GLN A 143 2.02 -11.98 19.90
C GLN A 143 1.51 -13.38 20.28
N PRO A 144 1.90 -14.43 19.52
CA PRO A 144 1.49 -15.78 19.85
C PRO A 144 2.05 -16.18 21.20
N ASP A 145 1.21 -16.85 22.00
CA ASP A 145 1.71 -17.53 23.19
C ASP A 145 2.76 -18.57 22.77
N SER A 146 3.87 -18.58 23.49
CA SER A 146 4.97 -19.52 23.31
C SER A 146 4.52 -20.98 23.29
N ALA A 147 3.43 -21.31 24.01
CA ALA A 147 2.84 -22.64 24.08
C ALA A 147 1.93 -23.01 22.88
N MET A 148 1.43 -22.04 22.10
CA MET A 148 0.41 -22.24 21.06
C MET A 148 0.96 -22.36 19.64
N THR A 149 2.25 -22.68 19.48
CA THR A 149 2.85 -22.79 18.15
C THR A 149 2.56 -24.17 17.56
N ASP A 150 1.36 -24.38 17.02
CA ASP A 150 0.91 -25.62 16.34
C ASP A 150 1.63 -25.88 14.99
N GLY A 151 2.88 -25.45 14.84
CA GLY A 151 3.68 -25.55 13.61
C GLY A 151 3.29 -24.59 12.48
N LYS A 152 2.13 -23.93 12.58
CA LYS A 152 1.67 -22.94 11.58
C LYS A 152 2.46 -21.64 11.58
N LEU A 153 3.01 -21.25 12.74
CA LEU A 153 3.71 -19.98 12.90
C LEU A 153 5.20 -20.12 12.60
N TRP A 154 5.79 -19.02 12.14
CA TRP A 154 7.23 -18.95 12.00
C TRP A 154 7.89 -18.73 13.36
N THR A 155 8.97 -19.46 13.62
CA THR A 155 9.74 -19.37 14.87
C THR A 155 11.16 -18.93 14.59
N ARG A 156 11.81 -18.33 15.59
CA ARG A 156 13.23 -17.99 15.55
C ARG A 156 14.09 -19.23 15.26
N SER A 157 13.84 -20.32 15.98
CA SER A 157 14.59 -21.59 15.86
C SER A 157 14.56 -22.16 14.43
N ARG A 158 13.43 -22.03 13.71
CA ARG A 158 13.32 -22.43 12.31
C ARG A 158 14.35 -21.71 11.42
N TYR A 159 14.43 -20.39 11.52
CA TYR A 159 15.35 -19.61 10.69
C TYR A 159 16.81 -19.77 11.11
N GLU A 160 17.07 -19.93 12.40
CA GLU A 160 18.39 -20.28 12.91
C GLU A 160 18.87 -21.64 12.37
N THR A 161 18.03 -22.67 12.42
CA THR A 161 18.37 -24.01 11.93
C THR A 161 18.58 -24.00 10.41
N TRP A 162 17.69 -23.34 9.65
CA TRP A 162 17.83 -23.23 8.20
C TRP A 162 19.12 -22.48 7.80
N SER A 163 19.41 -21.35 8.46
CA SER A 163 20.62 -20.59 8.16
C SER A 163 21.91 -21.32 8.52
N ARG A 164 21.95 -22.10 9.62
CA ARG A 164 23.09 -22.99 9.95
C ARG A 164 23.37 -24.02 8.86
N ASN A 165 22.34 -24.55 8.20
CA ASN A 165 22.49 -25.51 7.09
C ASN A 165 23.05 -24.89 5.81
N ILE A 166 23.13 -23.56 5.72
CA ILE A 166 23.78 -22.83 4.63
C ILE A 166 25.22 -22.49 5.01
N GLY A 167 25.43 -21.91 6.19
CA GLY A 167 26.77 -21.63 6.71
C GLY A 167 26.80 -20.64 7.88
N PRO A 168 27.97 -20.47 8.53
CA PRO A 168 28.14 -19.65 9.72
C PRO A 168 27.87 -18.15 9.52
N ALA A 169 28.26 -17.57 8.39
CA ALA A 169 28.02 -16.17 8.07
C ALA A 169 26.53 -15.90 7.81
N THR A 170 25.85 -16.82 7.12
CA THR A 170 24.39 -16.74 6.92
C THR A 170 23.66 -16.84 8.25
N TYR A 171 24.06 -17.77 9.13
CA TYR A 171 23.51 -17.86 10.49
C TYR A 171 23.67 -16.54 11.26
N LYS A 172 24.89 -16.00 11.28
CA LYS A 172 25.17 -14.71 11.95
C LYS A 172 24.34 -13.56 11.39
N ALA A 173 24.19 -13.47 10.06
CA ALA A 173 23.39 -12.42 9.43
C ALA A 173 21.90 -12.52 9.83
N ILE A 174 21.33 -13.72 9.81
CA ILE A 174 19.93 -13.96 10.20
C ILE A 174 19.71 -13.65 11.68
N THR A 175 20.60 -14.09 12.57
CA THR A 175 20.50 -13.79 14.01
C THR A 175 20.51 -12.29 14.26
N VAL A 176 21.44 -11.54 13.64
CA VAL A 176 21.48 -10.08 13.78
C VAL A 176 20.22 -9.41 13.23
N MET A 177 19.66 -9.90 12.12
CA MET A 177 18.41 -9.37 11.57
C MET A 177 17.23 -9.56 12.52
N ILE A 178 17.16 -10.69 13.24
CA ILE A 178 16.09 -10.98 14.20
C ILE A 178 16.26 -10.17 15.49
N GLU A 179 17.47 -10.13 16.05
CA GLU A 179 17.75 -9.46 17.33
C GLU A 179 17.66 -7.94 17.27
N ARG A 180 17.76 -7.36 16.08
CA ARG A 180 17.61 -5.91 15.89
C ARG A 180 16.17 -5.43 16.10
N GLU A 181 15.18 -6.24 15.75
CA GLU A 181 13.79 -5.82 15.80
C GLU A 181 13.23 -6.00 17.22
N GLN A 182 12.42 -5.03 17.69
CA GLN A 182 11.75 -5.14 18.99
C GLN A 182 10.88 -6.41 19.07
N PHE A 183 10.19 -6.70 17.95
CA PHE A 183 9.40 -7.91 17.78
C PHE A 183 10.07 -8.82 16.76
N PRO A 184 10.55 -10.02 17.16
CA PRO A 184 11.21 -10.96 16.24
C PRO A 184 10.39 -11.28 14.98
N THR A 185 9.06 -11.27 15.10
CA THR A 185 8.10 -11.53 14.03
C THR A 185 8.19 -10.53 12.86
N GLN A 186 8.70 -9.32 13.09
CA GLN A 186 8.92 -8.33 12.05
C GLN A 186 10.08 -8.71 11.11
N ALA A 187 11.12 -9.37 11.65
CA ALA A 187 12.29 -9.78 10.87
C ALA A 187 12.02 -11.00 9.99
N PHE A 188 11.07 -11.87 10.37
CA PHE A 188 10.93 -13.20 9.79
C PHE A 188 10.70 -13.21 8.27
N LEU A 189 9.91 -12.27 7.73
CA LEU A 189 9.76 -12.15 6.28
C LEU A 189 11.08 -11.78 5.59
N SER A 190 11.84 -10.86 6.17
CA SER A 190 13.15 -10.50 5.63
C SER A 190 14.11 -11.68 5.69
N CYS A 191 14.09 -12.48 6.77
CA CYS A 191 14.88 -13.69 6.92
C CYS A 191 14.49 -14.75 5.89
N GLU A 192 13.20 -15.03 5.71
CA GLU A 192 12.68 -15.97 4.71
C GLU A 192 13.12 -15.58 3.31
N ASN A 193 12.90 -14.31 2.92
CA ASN A 193 13.30 -13.80 1.62
C ASN A 193 14.81 -13.89 1.39
N THR A 194 15.61 -13.70 2.44
CA THR A 194 17.07 -13.80 2.37
C THR A 194 17.51 -15.24 2.15
N LEU A 195 16.97 -16.19 2.90
CA LEU A 195 17.32 -17.61 2.78
C LEU A 195 16.87 -18.20 1.43
N HIS A 196 15.73 -17.75 0.89
CA HIS A 196 15.30 -18.13 -0.46
C HIS A 196 16.21 -17.64 -1.60
N LEU A 197 17.14 -16.70 -1.35
CA LEU A 197 18.16 -16.35 -2.35
C LEU A 197 19.06 -17.56 -2.68
N ALA A 198 19.26 -18.49 -1.75
CA ALA A 198 20.04 -19.70 -1.98
C ALA A 198 19.46 -20.59 -3.09
N SER A 199 18.14 -20.56 -3.29
CA SER A 199 17.46 -21.29 -4.37
C SER A 199 17.75 -20.70 -5.75
N ARG A 200 18.02 -19.38 -5.82
CA ARG A 200 18.24 -18.67 -7.09
C ARG A 200 19.71 -18.59 -7.50
N TYR A 201 20.62 -18.48 -6.54
CA TYR A 201 22.05 -18.27 -6.80
C TYR A 201 22.83 -19.54 -6.46
N SER A 202 22.98 -19.84 -5.16
CA SER A 202 23.43 -21.11 -4.58
C SER A 202 23.61 -20.90 -3.08
N ARG A 203 23.78 -21.99 -2.31
CA ARG A 203 24.13 -21.88 -0.88
C ARG A 203 25.47 -21.18 -0.67
N GLN A 204 26.49 -21.53 -1.44
CA GLN A 204 27.82 -20.94 -1.34
C GLN A 204 27.81 -19.43 -1.64
N GLN A 205 27.14 -19.03 -2.73
CA GLN A 205 27.09 -17.61 -3.09
C GLN A 205 26.32 -16.77 -2.05
N LEU A 206 25.29 -17.34 -1.41
CA LEU A 206 24.61 -16.67 -0.31
C LEU A 206 25.51 -16.53 0.91
N GLU A 207 26.25 -17.58 1.26
CA GLU A 207 27.20 -17.57 2.38
C GLU A 207 28.31 -16.53 2.17
N ASP A 208 28.92 -16.49 0.98
CA ASP A 208 29.96 -15.52 0.63
C ASP A 208 29.41 -14.08 0.65
N ALA A 209 28.17 -13.87 0.18
CA ALA A 209 27.52 -12.56 0.22
C ALA A 209 27.23 -12.11 1.66
N CYS A 210 26.77 -13.01 2.53
CA CYS A 210 26.60 -12.73 3.95
C CYS A 210 27.93 -12.39 4.62
N ALA A 211 29.00 -13.16 4.36
CA ALA A 211 30.33 -12.90 4.88
C ALA A 211 30.87 -11.53 4.43
N PHE A 212 30.68 -11.18 3.16
CA PHE A 212 31.07 -9.88 2.62
C PHE A 212 30.32 -8.71 3.29
N VAL A 213 28.99 -8.80 3.46
CA VAL A 213 28.19 -7.76 4.11
C VAL A 213 28.60 -7.57 5.57
N ILE A 214 28.86 -8.67 6.30
CA ILE A 214 29.33 -8.63 7.68
C ILE A 214 30.73 -8.01 7.76
N GLY A 215 31.67 -8.44 6.91
CA GLY A 215 33.05 -7.95 6.90
C GLY A 215 33.17 -6.47 6.50
N SER A 216 32.32 -6.02 5.59
CA SER A 216 32.24 -4.61 5.16
C SER A 216 31.51 -3.70 6.16
N LYS A 217 31.03 -4.23 7.30
CA LYS A 217 30.27 -3.51 8.33
C LYS A 217 29.06 -2.76 7.78
N GLN A 218 28.49 -3.23 6.67
CA GLN A 218 27.27 -2.65 6.10
C GLN A 218 26.04 -3.02 6.93
N PHE A 219 24.97 -2.24 6.80
CA PHE A 219 23.68 -2.58 7.39
C PHE A 219 23.18 -3.93 6.85
N ILE A 220 22.99 -4.90 7.73
CA ILE A 220 22.55 -6.25 7.37
C ILE A 220 21.05 -6.24 7.10
N SER A 221 20.68 -6.47 5.85
CA SER A 221 19.29 -6.49 5.37
C SER A 221 19.17 -7.37 4.14
N TYR A 222 17.95 -7.80 3.82
CA TYR A 222 17.68 -8.49 2.56
C TYR A 222 18.24 -7.72 1.35
N SER A 223 18.06 -6.40 1.31
CA SER A 223 18.50 -5.55 0.21
C SER A 223 20.02 -5.52 0.02
N SER A 224 20.77 -5.42 1.13
CA SER A 224 22.24 -5.39 1.09
C SER A 224 22.81 -6.76 0.70
N ILE A 225 22.26 -7.85 1.24
CA ILE A 225 22.67 -9.22 0.88
C ILE A 225 22.34 -9.52 -0.58
N LYS A 226 21.14 -9.16 -1.05
CA LYS A 226 20.72 -9.30 -2.45
C LYS A 226 21.64 -8.51 -3.40
N ARG A 227 22.06 -7.31 -3.01
CA ARG A 227 23.00 -6.52 -3.80
C ARG A 227 24.37 -7.18 -3.85
N ALA A 228 24.89 -7.67 -2.72
CA ALA A 228 26.18 -8.35 -2.65
C ALA A 228 26.21 -9.62 -3.52
N ILE A 229 25.19 -10.49 -3.41
CA ILE A 229 25.14 -11.74 -4.19
C ILE A 229 25.02 -11.48 -5.70
N SER A 230 24.26 -10.45 -6.10
CA SER A 230 24.15 -10.06 -7.52
C SER A 230 25.46 -9.49 -8.07
N ALA A 231 26.26 -8.78 -7.25
CA ALA A 231 27.56 -8.27 -7.67
C ALA A 231 28.57 -9.41 -7.89
N THR A 232 28.65 -10.35 -6.96
CA THR A 232 29.55 -11.52 -7.06
C THR A 232 29.18 -12.43 -8.23
N SER A 233 27.88 -12.67 -8.45
CA SER A 233 27.41 -13.48 -9.58
C SER A 233 27.75 -12.86 -10.94
N ARG A 234 27.71 -11.53 -11.09
CA ARG A 234 28.11 -10.84 -12.33
C ARG A 234 29.60 -10.95 -12.62
N GLN A 235 30.45 -11.02 -11.58
CA GLN A 235 31.89 -11.19 -11.75
C GLN A 235 32.25 -12.61 -12.21
N SER A 236 31.55 -13.62 -11.70
CA SER A 236 31.73 -15.03 -12.10
C SER A 236 31.34 -15.29 -13.57
N ASN A 237 30.33 -14.59 -14.08
CA ASN A 237 29.83 -14.76 -15.46
C ASN A 237 30.54 -13.88 -16.50
N ARG A 238 31.59 -13.13 -16.13
CA ARG A 238 32.36 -12.35 -17.10
C ARG A 238 33.35 -13.31 -17.78
N PRO A 239 33.28 -13.52 -19.11
CA PRO A 239 34.32 -14.30 -19.78
C PRO A 239 35.66 -13.62 -19.51
N SER A 240 36.62 -14.40 -19.02
CA SER A 240 38.00 -14.00 -18.77
C SER A 240 38.62 -13.55 -20.08
N THR A 241 38.44 -12.28 -20.42
CA THR A 241 39.20 -11.63 -21.48
C THR A 241 40.53 -11.24 -20.87
N SER A 242 41.56 -12.04 -21.17
CA SER A 242 42.95 -11.62 -21.12
C SER A 242 43.10 -10.37 -21.99
N SER A 243 42.99 -9.19 -21.39
CA SER A 243 43.21 -7.93 -22.09
C SER A 243 44.68 -7.56 -21.99
N SER A 244 45.40 -7.71 -23.11
CA SER A 244 46.63 -6.97 -23.35
C SER A 244 46.31 -5.47 -23.45
N PRO A 245 47.11 -4.58 -22.83
CA PRO A 245 46.88 -3.15 -22.85
C PRO A 245 47.51 -2.54 -24.11
N ASN A 246 46.69 -2.14 -25.09
CA ASN A 246 46.87 -0.92 -25.89
C ASN A 246 45.98 -0.90 -27.13
N ALA A 247 44.97 -0.04 -27.12
CA ALA A 247 44.55 0.74 -28.29
C ALA A 247 43.69 1.93 -27.79
N PRO A 248 44.03 3.19 -28.11
CA PRO A 248 43.22 4.33 -27.69
C PRO A 248 42.00 4.44 -28.60
N ARG A 249 40.80 4.32 -28.03
CA ARG A 249 39.54 4.58 -28.72
C ARG A 249 39.21 6.07 -28.59
N SER A 250 39.40 6.82 -29.66
CA SER A 250 38.95 8.22 -29.75
C SER A 250 37.46 8.22 -30.08
N GLU A 251 36.60 8.50 -29.10
CA GLU A 251 35.20 8.88 -29.34
C GLU A 251 35.06 10.37 -29.07
N VAL A 252 34.90 11.13 -30.16
CA VAL A 252 34.60 12.56 -30.11
C VAL A 252 33.13 12.71 -29.72
N ILE A 253 32.87 13.24 -28.53
CA ILE A 253 31.53 13.69 -28.13
C ILE A 253 31.37 15.14 -28.61
N PRO A 254 30.40 15.46 -29.49
CA PRO A 254 30.18 16.85 -29.86
C PRO A 254 29.58 17.60 -28.67
N THR A 255 30.25 18.66 -28.25
CA THR A 255 29.79 19.58 -27.20
C THR A 255 28.73 20.51 -27.80
N VAL A 256 27.47 20.32 -27.42
CA VAL A 256 26.40 21.28 -27.75
C VAL A 256 26.66 22.55 -26.94
N THR A 257 26.98 23.65 -27.64
CA THR A 257 27.46 24.92 -27.05
C THR A 257 26.47 26.07 -27.20
N SER A 258 25.18 25.81 -27.47
CA SER A 258 24.17 26.86 -27.53
C SER A 258 22.83 26.40 -26.97
N PHE A 259 22.28 27.22 -26.08
CA PHE A 259 20.97 27.05 -25.43
C PHE A 259 19.84 27.80 -26.18
N ASP A 260 20.13 28.48 -27.29
CA ASP A 260 19.16 29.34 -28.00
C ASP A 260 18.16 28.57 -28.88
N GLN A 261 18.21 27.24 -28.89
CA GLN A 261 17.27 26.37 -29.63
C GLN A 261 16.38 25.50 -28.73
N ALA A 262 16.32 25.80 -27.42
CA ALA A 262 15.39 25.13 -26.52
C ALA A 262 13.99 25.75 -26.59
N ALA A 263 13.28 25.55 -27.71
CA ALA A 263 11.84 25.81 -27.76
C ALA A 263 11.09 24.63 -27.14
N LEU A 264 10.21 24.91 -26.16
CA LEU A 264 9.22 23.96 -25.67
C LEU A 264 8.41 23.48 -26.87
N ARG A 265 8.48 22.18 -27.19
CA ARG A 265 7.74 21.66 -28.33
C ARG A 265 6.23 21.76 -28.07
N GLY A 266 5.48 22.16 -29.09
CA GLY A 266 4.03 22.32 -29.04
C GLY A 266 3.28 20.99 -28.83
N PHE A 267 1.98 21.11 -28.52
CA PHE A 267 1.04 20.05 -28.15
C PHE A 267 1.09 18.81 -29.07
N ASP A 268 1.37 18.99 -30.37
CA ASP A 268 1.48 17.91 -31.35
C ASP A 268 2.61 16.89 -31.09
N SER A 269 3.53 17.23 -30.17
CA SER A 269 4.63 16.35 -29.76
C SER A 269 4.20 15.26 -28.78
N PHE A 270 3.02 15.40 -28.17
CA PHE A 270 2.44 14.47 -27.21
C PHE A 270 1.40 13.58 -27.89
N ASN A 271 1.82 12.79 -28.88
CA ASN A 271 0.96 11.74 -29.41
C ASN A 271 1.19 10.45 -28.60
N ILE A 272 0.31 10.18 -27.64
CA ILE A 272 0.29 8.91 -26.90
C ILE A 272 -0.38 7.88 -27.82
N PRO A 273 0.29 6.80 -28.24
CA PRO A 273 -0.33 5.82 -29.12
C PRO A 273 -1.45 5.09 -28.37
N THR A 274 -2.69 5.30 -28.81
CA THR A 274 -3.86 4.54 -28.33
C THR A 274 -3.76 3.10 -28.85
N PRO A 275 -3.74 2.07 -28.00
CA PRO A 275 -3.72 0.69 -28.46
C PRO A 275 -5.05 0.35 -29.13
N THR A 276 -5.00 0.03 -30.43
CA THR A 276 -6.14 -0.51 -31.18
C THR A 276 -6.56 -1.85 -30.57
N ARG A 277 -7.82 -1.93 -30.15
CA ARG A 277 -8.48 -3.16 -29.71
C ARG A 277 -8.44 -4.17 -30.86
N LYS A 278 -7.80 -5.32 -30.66
CA LYS A 278 -7.86 -6.46 -31.58
C LYS A 278 -9.30 -6.96 -31.61
N ASP A 279 -9.91 -6.95 -32.78
CA ASP A 279 -11.14 -7.68 -33.05
C ASP A 279 -10.83 -9.18 -33.01
N SER A 280 -11.41 -9.85 -32.02
CA SER A 280 -11.48 -11.30 -31.92
C SER A 280 -12.48 -11.84 -32.94
N LYS A 281 -11.97 -12.64 -33.88
CA LYS A 281 -12.75 -13.61 -34.65
C LYS A 281 -13.17 -14.78 -33.76
#